data_AF-A0A7C0U874-F1
#
_entry.id   AF-A0A7C0U874-F1
#
_cell.length_a   1.000
_cell.length_b   1.000
_cell.length_c   1.000
_cell.angle_alpha   90.00
_cell.angle_beta   90.00
_cell.angle_gamma   90.00
#
_symmetry.space_group_name_H-M   'P 1'
#
loop_
_entity.id
_entity.type
_entity.pdbx_description
1 polymer ?
#
loop_
_entity_poly.entity_id
_entity_poly.type
_entity_poly.pdbx_seq_one_letter_code
_entity_poly.pdbx_strand_id
1 'polypeptide(L)'
;MNSDGEYEDIREAVLRALPKSAAISSVEYEGPEIAIYSKAPKILLDDGDMIKALARKMRKRIVVRSAPEVRLSFEEAEKTVRELVPPEAEITSIDFDTSRGEVIIEAQKPGLVIGRSGATLREITRQTFWRPNVQRTPPIESKLIKQIRYIIQSEAETRNKVFREIGKRIHRQQILNNGWIRLTALGGFREVGRQAIFVQTSESNILIDCGVNVGTPSRAFPRLDMPEFNID
;
A
#
# COMPACT_ATOMS: atom_id res chain seq x y z
N MET A 1 -2.48 33.65 14.09
CA MET A 1 -1.41 34.37 13.36
C MET A 1 -0.43 33.35 12.82
N ASN A 2 -0.41 33.28 11.49
CA ASN A 2 0.57 32.67 10.58
C ASN A 2 0.84 31.16 10.68
N SER A 3 -0.03 30.40 10.02
CA SER A 3 0.45 29.42 9.04
C SER A 3 -0.54 29.35 7.87
N ASP A 4 -0.71 30.46 7.16
CA ASP A 4 -1.17 30.43 5.76
C ASP A 4 -0.03 29.83 4.91
N GLY A 5 0.32 28.58 5.20
CA GLY A 5 1.08 27.76 4.27
C GLY A 5 0.14 27.49 3.12
N GLU A 6 0.36 28.19 2.00
CA GLU A 6 -0.27 27.92 0.70
C GLU A 6 -0.56 26.42 0.59
N TYR A 7 -1.85 26.08 0.57
CA TYR A 7 -2.28 24.71 0.36
C TYR A 7 -1.85 24.34 -1.06
N GLU A 8 -0.69 23.70 -1.17
CA GLU A 8 -0.27 23.09 -2.41
C GLU A 8 -1.00 21.75 -2.51
N ASP A 9 -1.99 21.67 -3.39
CA ASP A 9 -2.58 20.38 -3.74
C ASP A 9 -1.43 19.45 -4.15
N ILE A 10 -1.32 18.31 -3.46
CA ILE A 10 -0.30 17.29 -3.74
C ILE A 10 -0.28 16.93 -5.22
N ARG A 11 -1.44 16.96 -5.88
CA ARG A 11 -1.54 16.75 -7.32
C ARG A 11 -0.77 17.81 -8.11
N GLU A 12 -0.92 19.08 -7.76
CA GLU A 12 -0.20 20.18 -8.41
C GLU A 12 1.30 20.13 -8.11
N ALA A 13 1.67 19.83 -6.86
CA ALA A 13 3.06 19.69 -6.46
C ALA A 13 3.76 18.57 -7.27
N VAL A 14 3.07 17.45 -7.46
CA VAL A 14 3.56 16.32 -8.28
C VAL A 14 3.68 16.72 -9.75
N LEU A 15 2.65 17.39 -10.32
CA LEU A 15 2.65 17.81 -11.73
C LEU A 15 3.72 18.88 -12.03
N ARG A 16 4.06 19.73 -11.06
CA ARG A 16 5.14 20.72 -11.18
C ARG A 16 6.53 20.09 -11.07
N ALA A 17 6.67 19.08 -10.22
CA ALA A 17 7.95 18.44 -9.97
C ALA A 17 8.36 17.44 -11.05
N LEU A 18 7.39 16.81 -11.71
CA LEU A 18 7.64 15.78 -12.72
C LEU A 18 7.54 16.35 -14.14
N PRO A 19 8.37 15.87 -15.08
CA PRO A 19 8.37 16.37 -16.45
C PRO A 19 7.08 15.96 -17.18
N LYS A 20 6.62 16.81 -18.10
CA LYS A 20 5.43 16.52 -18.95
C LYS A 20 5.58 15.21 -19.74
N SER A 21 6.81 14.82 -20.06
CA SER A 21 7.13 13.56 -20.74
C SER A 21 6.68 12.33 -19.94
N ALA A 22 6.60 12.41 -18.61
CA ALA A 22 6.12 11.33 -17.75
C ALA A 22 4.61 11.05 -17.92
N ALA A 23 3.86 11.87 -18.69
CA ALA A 23 2.47 11.62 -19.08
C ALA A 23 1.59 11.13 -17.91
N ILE A 24 1.54 11.91 -16.83
CA ILE A 24 0.80 11.59 -15.61
C ILE A 24 -0.70 11.64 -15.91
N SER A 25 -1.40 10.54 -15.66
CA SER A 25 -2.85 10.43 -15.85
C SER A 25 -3.62 10.84 -14.60
N SER A 26 -3.16 10.41 -13.42
CA SER A 26 -3.82 10.71 -12.15
C SER A 26 -2.86 10.61 -10.97
N VAL A 27 -3.22 11.30 -9.88
CA VAL A 27 -2.54 11.22 -8.58
C VAL A 27 -3.62 10.92 -7.56
N GLU A 28 -3.50 9.79 -6.88
CA GLU A 28 -4.51 9.26 -5.97
C GLU A 28 -3.92 9.09 -4.56
N TYR A 29 -4.71 9.39 -3.54
CA TYR A 29 -4.41 8.98 -2.18
C TYR A 29 -4.85 7.53 -2.01
N GLU A 30 -3.95 6.65 -1.57
CA GLU A 30 -4.25 5.24 -1.36
C GLU A 30 -3.74 4.80 0.00
N GLY A 31 -4.59 4.96 1.02
CA GLY A 31 -4.21 4.72 2.40
C GLY A 31 -3.03 5.63 2.79
N PRO A 32 -1.90 5.08 3.28
CA PRO A 32 -0.73 5.88 3.67
C PRO A 32 0.17 6.28 2.50
N GLU A 33 -0.12 5.85 1.27
CA GLU A 33 0.69 6.08 0.08
C GLU A 33 0.02 7.08 -0.87
N ILE A 34 0.85 7.83 -1.62
CA ILE A 34 0.41 8.64 -2.77
C ILE A 34 0.78 7.87 -4.04
N ALA A 35 -0.23 7.43 -4.79
CA ALA A 35 -0.06 6.70 -6.03
C ALA A 35 -0.08 7.66 -7.22
N ILE A 36 1.00 7.66 -8.02
CA ILE A 36 1.11 8.44 -9.26
C ILE A 36 0.95 7.48 -10.43
N TYR A 37 -0.11 7.66 -11.22
CA TYR A 37 -0.36 6.89 -12.43
C TYR A 37 0.21 7.59 -13.65
N SER A 38 1.01 6.87 -14.43
CA SER A 38 1.72 7.38 -15.60
C SER A 38 1.46 6.51 -16.84
N LYS A 39 1.24 7.15 -17.99
CA LYS A 39 1.18 6.48 -19.30
C LYS A 39 2.56 6.21 -19.89
N ALA A 40 3.61 6.83 -19.35
CA ALA A 40 4.99 6.68 -19.78
C ALA A 40 5.92 6.33 -18.58
N PRO A 41 5.65 5.22 -17.87
CA PRO A 41 6.34 4.91 -16.61
C PRO A 41 7.83 4.61 -16.81
N LYS A 42 8.28 4.28 -18.03
CA LYS A 42 9.69 4.07 -18.38
C LYS A 42 10.57 5.24 -17.94
N ILE A 43 10.11 6.46 -18.18
CA ILE A 43 10.82 7.70 -17.84
C ILE A 43 11.03 7.81 -16.33
N LEU A 44 10.04 7.35 -15.55
CA LEU A 44 10.09 7.37 -14.09
C LEU A 44 10.89 6.20 -13.50
N LEU A 45 11.06 5.11 -14.25
CA LEU A 45 11.87 3.95 -13.85
C LEU A 45 13.36 4.22 -14.07
N ASP A 46 13.71 4.91 -15.15
CA ASP A 46 15.10 5.24 -15.49
C ASP A 46 15.63 6.37 -14.60
N ASP A 47 14.78 7.34 -14.23
CA ASP A 47 15.09 8.42 -13.29
C ASP A 47 14.47 8.18 -11.90
N GLY A 48 14.87 7.08 -11.28
CA GLY A 48 14.42 6.72 -9.92
C GLY A 48 14.84 7.73 -8.84
N ASP A 49 15.82 8.59 -9.12
CA ASP A 49 16.30 9.60 -8.18
C ASP A 49 15.36 10.81 -8.09
N MET A 50 14.70 11.18 -9.19
CA MET A 50 13.64 12.18 -9.18
C MET A 50 12.47 11.79 -8.26
N ILE A 51 12.00 10.54 -8.31
CA ILE A 51 10.92 10.07 -7.43
C ILE A 51 11.35 10.07 -5.96
N LYS A 52 12.61 9.67 -5.68
CA LYS A 52 13.15 9.73 -4.31
C LYS A 52 13.27 11.17 -3.82
N ALA A 53 13.71 12.10 -4.66
CA ALA A 53 13.82 13.51 -4.33
C ALA A 53 12.44 14.12 -4.03
N LEU A 54 11.43 13.80 -4.85
CA LEU A 54 10.05 14.22 -4.63
C LEU A 54 9.49 13.68 -3.31
N ALA A 55 9.67 12.38 -3.05
CA ALA A 55 9.22 11.76 -1.80
C ALA A 55 9.88 12.41 -0.56
N ARG A 56 11.18 12.74 -0.63
CA ARG A 56 11.91 13.45 0.43
C ARG A 56 11.41 14.88 0.63
N LYS A 57 11.17 15.62 -0.46
CA LYS A 57 10.64 16.99 -0.42
C LYS A 57 9.26 17.02 0.24
N MET A 58 8.37 16.10 -0.15
CA MET A 58 7.00 16.04 0.36
C MET A 58 6.89 15.36 1.72
N ARG A 59 7.91 14.59 2.14
CA ARG A 59 7.89 13.72 3.33
C ARG A 59 6.71 12.73 3.32
N LYS A 60 6.35 12.25 2.13
CA LYS A 60 5.27 11.29 1.91
C LYS A 60 5.79 10.08 1.16
N ARG A 61 5.15 8.93 1.37
CA ARG A 61 5.46 7.71 0.63
C ARG A 61 4.80 7.77 -0.74
N ILE A 62 5.61 7.81 -1.80
CA ILE A 62 5.15 7.92 -3.18
C ILE A 62 5.38 6.59 -3.89
N VAL A 63 4.38 6.13 -4.64
CA VAL A 63 4.47 4.93 -5.47
C VAL A 63 4.08 5.30 -6.90
N VAL A 64 4.93 4.94 -7.86
CA VAL A 64 4.64 5.11 -9.29
C VAL A 64 4.00 3.84 -9.82
N ARG A 65 2.92 4.01 -10.58
CA ARG A 65 2.18 2.94 -11.23
C ARG A 65 1.93 3.26 -12.69
N SER A 66 1.86 2.23 -13.52
CA SER A 66 1.44 2.38 -14.91
C SER A 66 -0.07 2.61 -14.95
N ALA A 67 -0.53 3.51 -15.82
CA ALA A 67 -1.96 3.67 -16.08
C ALA A 67 -2.55 2.32 -16.59
N PRO A 68 -3.78 1.94 -16.19
CA PRO A 68 -4.38 0.67 -16.63
C PRO A 68 -4.39 0.47 -18.15
N GLU A 69 -4.59 1.56 -18.90
CA GLU A 69 -4.69 1.60 -20.36
C GLU A 69 -3.40 1.19 -21.10
N VAL A 70 -2.23 1.32 -20.47
CA VAL A 70 -0.93 1.03 -21.12
C VAL A 70 -0.36 -0.33 -20.73
N ARG A 71 -1.03 -1.05 -19.82
CA ARG A 71 -0.59 -2.36 -19.36
C ARG A 71 -0.87 -3.41 -20.43
N LEU A 72 0.06 -4.35 -20.61
CA LEU A 72 -0.20 -5.52 -21.45
C LEU A 72 -1.36 -6.35 -20.89
N SER A 73 -2.01 -7.13 -21.76
CA SER A 73 -2.97 -8.13 -21.34
C SER A 73 -2.31 -9.18 -20.43
N PHE A 74 -3.10 -9.89 -19.62
CA PHE A 74 -2.54 -10.90 -18.70
C PHE A 74 -1.77 -11.99 -19.43
N GLU A 75 -2.29 -12.45 -20.58
CA GLU A 75 -1.68 -13.50 -21.39
C GLU A 75 -0.32 -13.05 -21.97
N GLU A 76 -0.26 -11.84 -22.54
CA GLU A 76 0.99 -11.28 -23.07
C GLU A 76 2.00 -10.99 -21.95
N ALA A 77 1.54 -10.41 -20.84
CA ALA A 77 2.40 -10.13 -19.70
C ALA A 77 2.97 -11.42 -19.10
N GLU A 78 2.17 -12.47 -18.95
CA GLU A 78 2.63 -13.78 -18.47
C GLU A 78 3.68 -14.36 -19.41
N LYS A 79 3.43 -14.32 -20.72
CA LYS A 79 4.39 -14.80 -21.72
C LYS A 79 5.72 -14.04 -21.62
N THR A 80 5.68 -12.71 -21.58
CA THR A 80 6.88 -11.88 -21.43
C THR A 80 7.62 -12.17 -20.13
N VAL A 81 6.92 -12.37 -19.00
CA VAL A 81 7.55 -12.74 -17.74
C VAL A 81 8.27 -14.08 -17.85
N ARG A 82 7.65 -15.10 -18.45
CA ARG A 82 8.27 -16.42 -18.64
C ARG A 82 9.45 -16.40 -19.62
N GLU A 83 9.46 -15.49 -20.59
CA GLU A 83 10.58 -15.28 -21.51
C GLU A 83 11.77 -14.57 -20.85
N LEU A 84 11.50 -13.59 -19.98
CA LEU A 84 12.53 -12.80 -19.30
C LEU A 84 13.17 -13.51 -18.10
N VAL A 85 12.42 -14.39 -17.45
CA VAL A 85 12.87 -15.09 -16.25
C VAL A 85 13.50 -16.43 -16.62
N PRO A 86 14.73 -16.73 -16.15
CA PRO A 86 15.38 -18.00 -16.43
C PRO A 86 14.54 -19.20 -15.94
N PRO A 87 14.44 -20.31 -16.70
CA PRO A 87 13.68 -21.50 -16.30
C PRO A 87 14.11 -22.08 -14.94
N GLU A 88 15.38 -21.90 -14.56
CA GLU A 88 15.94 -22.35 -13.28
C GLU A 88 15.35 -21.62 -12.06
N ALA A 89 14.68 -20.48 -12.29
CA ALA A 89 13.92 -19.79 -11.25
C ALA A 89 12.73 -20.64 -10.75
N GLU A 90 12.22 -21.54 -11.61
CA GLU A 90 11.08 -22.42 -11.35
C GLU A 90 9.85 -21.62 -10.88
N ILE A 91 9.29 -20.81 -11.78
CA ILE A 91 8.03 -20.09 -11.54
C ILE A 91 6.90 -21.11 -11.40
N THR A 92 6.22 -21.07 -10.25
CA THR A 92 5.08 -21.94 -9.94
C THR A 92 3.74 -21.30 -10.22
N SER A 93 3.63 -19.98 -10.08
CA SER A 93 2.38 -19.24 -10.25
C SER A 93 2.67 -17.80 -10.68
N ILE A 94 1.82 -17.28 -11.55
CA ILE A 94 1.76 -15.87 -11.94
C ILE A 94 0.30 -15.43 -11.74
N ASP A 95 0.11 -14.35 -11.00
CA ASP A 95 -1.20 -13.78 -10.71
C ASP A 95 -1.14 -12.25 -10.86
N PHE A 96 -2.28 -11.59 -10.99
CA PHE A 96 -2.36 -10.15 -11.27
C PHE A 96 -3.22 -9.43 -10.24
N ASP A 97 -2.70 -8.31 -9.71
CA ASP A 97 -3.48 -7.33 -8.98
C ASP A 97 -3.73 -6.12 -9.88
N THR A 98 -4.89 -6.11 -10.55
CA THR A 98 -5.31 -5.04 -11.45
C THR A 98 -5.43 -3.69 -10.75
N SER A 99 -5.81 -3.69 -9.48
CA SER A 99 -6.01 -2.48 -8.69
C SER A 99 -4.70 -1.72 -8.49
N ARG A 100 -3.62 -2.46 -8.24
CA ARG A 100 -2.28 -1.90 -8.01
C ARG A 100 -1.41 -1.89 -9.25
N GLY A 101 -1.81 -2.61 -10.30
CA GLY A 101 -0.97 -2.82 -11.48
C GLY A 101 0.23 -3.70 -11.18
N GLU A 102 0.07 -4.69 -10.31
CA GLU A 102 1.14 -5.60 -9.92
C GLU A 102 0.97 -6.97 -10.58
N VAL A 103 2.09 -7.57 -10.98
CA VAL A 103 2.18 -8.98 -11.38
C VAL A 103 2.88 -9.73 -10.24
N ILE A 104 2.14 -10.63 -9.60
CA ILE A 104 2.60 -11.44 -8.48
C ILE A 104 3.24 -12.70 -9.05
N ILE A 105 4.55 -12.88 -8.84
CA ILE A 105 5.32 -13.99 -9.40
C ILE A 105 5.80 -14.86 -8.25
N GLU A 106 5.30 -16.08 -8.16
CA GLU A 106 5.77 -17.08 -7.19
C GLU A 106 6.78 -18.00 -7.84
N ALA A 107 7.96 -18.12 -7.23
CA ALA A 107 9.04 -18.95 -7.75
C ALA A 107 9.82 -19.66 -6.62
N GLN A 108 10.41 -20.81 -6.91
CA GLN A 108 11.26 -21.54 -5.94
C GLN A 108 12.54 -20.76 -5.63
N LYS A 109 13.10 -20.09 -6.64
CA LYS A 109 14.31 -19.26 -6.53
C LYS A 109 14.02 -17.79 -6.92
N PRO A 110 13.37 -17.00 -6.04
CA PRO A 110 13.05 -15.59 -6.29
C PRO A 110 14.23 -14.72 -6.72
N GLY A 111 15.44 -15.01 -6.23
CA GLY A 111 16.63 -14.24 -6.58
C GLY A 111 16.93 -14.22 -8.08
N LEU A 112 16.60 -15.29 -8.81
CA LEU A 112 16.76 -15.36 -10.26
C LEU A 112 15.70 -14.54 -11.00
N VAL A 113 14.49 -14.44 -10.45
CA VAL A 113 13.41 -13.56 -10.96
C VAL A 113 13.75 -12.08 -10.75
N ILE A 114 14.40 -11.75 -9.62
CA ILE A 114 14.78 -10.36 -9.30
C ILE A 114 15.94 -9.90 -10.20
N GLY A 115 16.90 -10.79 -10.44
CA GLY A 115 18.13 -10.50 -11.15
C GLY A 115 19.11 -9.64 -10.35
N ARG A 116 20.32 -9.45 -10.88
CA ARG A 116 21.35 -8.63 -10.21
C ARG A 116 20.88 -7.19 -10.06
N SER A 117 20.87 -6.69 -8.83
CA SER A 117 20.41 -5.34 -8.50
C SER A 117 19.02 -4.98 -9.07
N GLY A 118 18.11 -5.97 -9.17
CA GLY A 118 16.75 -5.76 -9.68
C GLY A 118 16.63 -5.52 -11.18
N ALA A 119 17.65 -5.87 -11.97
CA ALA A 119 17.64 -5.65 -13.42
C ALA A 119 16.47 -6.34 -14.11
N THR A 120 16.19 -7.59 -13.77
CA THR A 120 15.07 -8.36 -14.35
C THR A 120 13.72 -7.77 -13.96
N LEU A 121 13.56 -7.28 -12.72
CA LEU A 121 12.32 -6.58 -12.30
C LEU A 121 12.07 -5.31 -13.12
N ARG A 122 13.12 -4.52 -13.34
CA ARG A 122 13.02 -3.32 -14.17
C ARG A 122 12.64 -3.68 -15.60
N GLU A 123 13.22 -4.76 -16.13
CA GLU A 123 12.94 -5.23 -17.48
C GLU A 123 11.51 -5.74 -17.64
N ILE A 124 11.01 -6.54 -16.69
CA ILE A 124 9.60 -6.95 -16.64
C ILE A 124 8.69 -5.71 -16.63
N THR A 125 8.99 -4.73 -15.78
CA THR A 125 8.19 -3.49 -15.72
C THR A 125 8.27 -2.70 -17.02
N ARG A 126 9.44 -2.66 -17.67
CA ARG A 126 9.67 -1.93 -18.92
C ARG A 126 8.93 -2.55 -20.11
N GLN A 127 8.84 -3.87 -20.17
CA GLN A 127 8.19 -4.57 -21.28
C GLN A 127 6.68 -4.73 -21.06
N THR A 128 6.26 -5.05 -19.84
CA THR A 128 4.86 -5.39 -19.55
C THR A 128 4.04 -4.22 -19.01
N PHE A 129 4.71 -3.19 -18.48
CA PHE A 129 4.12 -2.12 -17.68
C PHE A 129 3.43 -2.59 -16.40
N TRP A 130 3.58 -3.86 -16.02
CA TRP A 130 3.18 -4.39 -14.72
C TRP A 130 4.33 -4.29 -13.73
N ARG A 131 4.03 -3.93 -12.49
CA ARG A 131 5.02 -3.88 -11.42
C ARG A 131 5.21 -5.29 -10.84
N PRO A 132 6.41 -5.90 -10.92
CA PRO A 132 6.60 -7.24 -10.42
C PRO A 132 6.67 -7.26 -8.88
N ASN A 133 5.90 -8.18 -8.30
CA ASN A 133 5.88 -8.51 -6.88
C ASN A 133 6.30 -9.97 -6.73
N VAL A 134 7.59 -10.19 -6.48
CA VAL A 134 8.17 -11.53 -6.45
C VAL A 134 8.06 -12.12 -5.05
N GLN A 135 7.50 -13.32 -4.98
CA GLN A 135 7.33 -14.09 -3.74
C GLN A 135 7.97 -15.46 -3.88
N ARG A 136 8.43 -16.02 -2.77
CA ARG A 136 8.88 -17.41 -2.74
C ARG A 136 7.67 -18.33 -2.77
N THR A 137 7.71 -19.38 -3.57
CA THR A 137 6.70 -20.44 -3.51
C THR A 137 6.65 -21.00 -2.08
N PRO A 138 5.48 -21.00 -1.43
CA PRO A 138 5.35 -21.59 -0.11
C PRO A 138 5.55 -23.12 -0.21
N PRO A 139 6.28 -23.75 0.71
CA PRO A 139 6.47 -25.21 0.69
C PRO A 139 5.16 -26.00 0.81
N ILE A 140 4.16 -25.41 1.47
CA ILE A 140 2.83 -25.97 1.66
C ILE A 140 1.82 -24.91 1.22
N GLU A 141 0.91 -25.29 0.33
CA GLU A 141 -0.18 -24.41 -0.06
C GLU A 141 -1.19 -24.24 1.07
N SER A 142 -1.51 -23.00 1.41
CA SER A 142 -2.56 -22.67 2.36
C SER A 142 -3.85 -22.32 1.64
N LYS A 143 -4.91 -23.11 1.89
CA LYS A 143 -6.27 -22.81 1.41
C LYS A 143 -6.75 -21.44 1.88
N LEU A 144 -6.42 -21.06 3.12
CA LEU A 144 -6.79 -19.78 3.71
C LEU A 144 -6.10 -18.60 3.00
N ILE A 145 -4.81 -18.72 2.65
CA ILE A 145 -4.11 -17.68 1.87
C ILE A 145 -4.75 -17.51 0.49
N LYS A 146 -5.07 -18.62 -0.20
CA LYS A 146 -5.77 -18.58 -1.50
C LYS A 146 -7.12 -17.86 -1.40
N GLN A 147 -7.90 -18.16 -0.36
CA GLN A 147 -9.20 -17.50 -0.12
C GLN A 147 -9.03 -16.00 0.17
N ILE A 148 -8.07 -15.60 0.99
CA ILE A 148 -7.81 -14.18 1.29
C ILE A 148 -7.43 -13.43 0.00
N ARG A 149 -6.54 -14.00 -0.83
CA ARG A 149 -6.16 -13.39 -2.12
C ARG A 149 -7.36 -13.22 -3.04
N TYR A 150 -8.20 -14.26 -3.15
CA TYR A 150 -9.42 -14.21 -3.94
C TYR A 150 -10.35 -13.07 -3.46
N ILE A 151 -10.62 -12.96 -2.15
CA ILE A 151 -11.44 -11.88 -1.58
C ILE A 151 -10.82 -10.51 -1.88
N ILE A 152 -9.52 -10.37 -1.71
CA ILE A 152 -8.77 -9.14 -2.01
C ILE A 152 -8.94 -8.75 -3.49
N GLN A 153 -8.89 -9.69 -4.41
CA GLN A 153 -9.07 -9.41 -5.84
C GLN A 153 -10.53 -9.13 -6.20
N SER A 154 -11.48 -9.90 -5.68
CA SER A 154 -12.90 -9.73 -5.98
C SER A 154 -13.45 -8.40 -5.45
N GLU A 155 -12.96 -7.95 -4.28
CA GLU A 155 -13.37 -6.70 -3.63
C GLU A 155 -12.48 -5.50 -3.97
N ALA A 156 -11.70 -5.58 -5.04
CA ALA A 156 -10.72 -4.55 -5.40
C ALA A 156 -11.35 -3.15 -5.56
N GLU A 157 -12.55 -3.06 -6.15
CA GLU A 157 -13.25 -1.78 -6.35
C GLU A 157 -13.63 -1.15 -4.99
N THR A 158 -14.27 -1.93 -4.12
CA THR A 158 -14.66 -1.51 -2.75
C THR A 158 -13.43 -1.07 -1.97
N ARG A 159 -12.36 -1.89 -1.98
CA ARG A 159 -11.10 -1.57 -1.30
C ARG A 159 -10.50 -0.26 -1.79
N ASN A 160 -10.48 -0.02 -3.11
CA ASN A 160 -9.90 1.20 -3.66
C ASN A 160 -10.66 2.45 -3.23
N LYS A 161 -12.00 2.39 -3.16
CA LYS A 161 -12.83 3.49 -2.63
C LYS A 161 -12.46 3.77 -1.17
N VAL A 162 -12.40 2.74 -0.33
CA VAL A 162 -12.00 2.84 1.09
C VAL A 162 -10.59 3.42 1.24
N PHE A 163 -9.61 2.98 0.44
CA PHE A 163 -8.25 3.52 0.49
C PHE A 163 -8.16 4.99 0.08
N ARG A 164 -8.97 5.43 -0.87
CA ARG A 164 -9.06 6.87 -1.21
C ARG A 164 -9.59 7.70 -0.06
N GLU A 165 -10.63 7.22 0.62
CA GLU A 165 -11.19 7.90 1.79
C GLU A 165 -10.20 7.95 2.96
N ILE A 166 -9.59 6.81 3.30
CA ILE A 166 -8.56 6.72 4.33
C ILE A 166 -7.38 7.63 3.99
N GLY A 167 -6.92 7.62 2.73
CA GLY A 167 -5.80 8.43 2.29
C GLY A 167 -6.08 9.93 2.40
N LYS A 168 -7.26 10.39 1.98
CA LYS A 168 -7.67 11.79 2.20
C LYS A 168 -7.65 12.17 3.68
N ARG A 169 -8.08 11.28 4.58
CA ARG A 169 -8.04 11.50 6.03
C ARG A 169 -6.62 11.52 6.60
N ILE A 170 -5.72 10.64 6.15
CA ILE A 170 -4.32 10.59 6.60
C ILE A 170 -3.53 11.81 6.13
N HIS A 171 -3.74 12.25 4.90
CA HIS A 171 -2.96 13.30 4.26
C HIS A 171 -3.54 14.71 4.45
N ARG A 172 -4.62 14.85 5.23
CA ARG A 172 -5.19 16.16 5.61
C ARG A 172 -4.17 17.01 6.38
N GLN A 173 -4.38 18.33 6.35
CA GLN A 173 -3.62 19.23 7.21
C GLN A 173 -4.03 19.06 8.68
N GLN A 174 -3.08 19.37 9.56
CA GLN A 174 -3.31 19.42 11.00
C GLN A 174 -4.30 20.55 11.31
N ILE A 175 -5.37 20.26 12.06
CA ILE A 175 -6.42 21.25 12.38
C ILE A 175 -6.07 22.03 13.66
N LEU A 176 -5.57 21.34 14.68
CA LEU A 176 -5.26 21.84 16.00
C LEU A 176 -3.76 21.77 16.25
N ASN A 177 -3.19 22.87 16.76
CA ASN A 177 -1.77 22.99 17.06
C ASN A 177 -1.45 22.96 18.57
N ASN A 178 -2.31 22.32 19.37
CA ASN A 178 -2.06 22.08 20.79
C ASN A 178 -1.65 20.61 21.01
N GLY A 179 -0.51 20.40 21.67
CA GLY A 179 0.05 19.05 21.86
C GLY A 179 -0.37 18.45 23.19
N TRP A 180 -1.16 17.38 23.16
CA TRP A 180 -1.33 16.47 24.29
C TRP A 180 -1.41 15.03 23.79
N ILE A 181 -1.07 14.08 24.67
CA ILE A 181 -1.19 12.66 24.41
C ILE A 181 -1.88 12.04 25.62
N ARG A 182 -2.93 11.24 25.38
CA ARG A 182 -3.63 10.45 26.39
C ARG A 182 -3.59 8.98 25.99
N LEU A 183 -3.37 8.13 26.99
CA LEU A 183 -3.47 6.68 26.85
C LEU A 183 -4.59 6.20 27.76
N THR A 184 -5.56 5.49 27.19
CA THR A 184 -6.65 4.86 27.92
C THR A 184 -6.54 3.36 27.80
N ALA A 185 -6.36 2.68 28.93
CA ALA A 185 -6.36 1.21 28.99
C ALA A 185 -7.79 0.69 28.91
N LEU A 186 -8.15 0.03 27.81
CA LEU A 186 -9.49 -0.54 27.61
C LEU A 186 -9.57 -2.01 28.01
N GLY A 187 -8.45 -2.73 28.05
CA GLY A 187 -8.37 -4.11 28.53
C GLY A 187 -6.95 -4.66 28.47
N GLY A 188 -6.67 -5.71 29.25
CA GLY A 188 -5.35 -6.35 29.32
C GLY A 188 -4.36 -5.73 30.30
N PHE A 189 -4.83 -4.82 31.17
CA PHE A 189 -4.04 -4.19 32.23
C PHE A 189 -4.41 -4.79 33.59
N ARG A 190 -3.42 -5.36 34.29
CA ARG A 190 -3.59 -6.20 35.50
C ARG A 190 -4.38 -7.49 35.27
N GLU A 191 -4.40 -7.97 34.03
CA GLU A 191 -5.04 -9.21 33.61
C GLU A 191 -4.38 -9.76 32.35
N VAL A 192 -4.69 -11.00 31.98
CA VAL A 192 -4.30 -11.60 30.69
C VAL A 192 -5.55 -11.81 29.84
N GLY A 193 -5.50 -11.36 28.59
CA GLY A 193 -6.62 -11.40 27.64
C GLY A 193 -7.18 -10.01 27.36
N ARG A 194 -7.99 -9.90 26.29
CA ARG A 194 -8.70 -8.66 25.88
C ARG A 194 -7.84 -7.39 25.78
N GLN A 195 -6.60 -7.53 25.29
CA GLN A 195 -5.68 -6.41 25.10
C GLN A 195 -6.30 -5.34 24.20
N ALA A 196 -6.34 -4.09 24.68
CA ALA A 196 -6.75 -2.93 23.91
C ALA A 196 -6.28 -1.64 24.59
N ILE A 197 -5.57 -0.80 23.83
CA ILE A 197 -5.07 0.50 24.27
C ILE A 197 -5.59 1.55 23.30
N PHE A 198 -6.21 2.59 23.85
CA PHE A 198 -6.67 3.72 23.07
C PHE A 198 -5.74 4.91 23.25
N VAL A 199 -5.08 5.29 22.16
CA VAL A 199 -4.14 6.41 22.09
C VAL A 199 -4.84 7.59 21.46
N GLN A 200 -4.78 8.73 22.14
CA GLN A 200 -5.45 9.94 21.69
C GLN A 200 -4.49 11.12 21.69
N THR A 201 -4.59 11.94 20.66
CA THR A 201 -4.00 13.27 20.57
C THR A 201 -5.11 14.29 20.35
N SER A 202 -4.77 15.58 20.29
CA SER A 202 -5.70 16.61 19.83
C SER A 202 -6.29 16.33 18.44
N GLU A 203 -5.60 15.57 17.59
CA GLU A 203 -5.94 15.39 16.17
C GLU A 203 -6.35 13.98 15.78
N SER A 204 -6.04 12.98 16.60
CA SER A 204 -6.08 11.58 16.18
C SER A 204 -6.44 10.65 17.33
N ASN A 205 -7.24 9.64 16.99
CA ASN A 205 -7.61 8.54 17.86
C ASN A 205 -7.10 7.25 17.21
N ILE A 206 -6.31 6.46 17.93
CA ILE A 206 -5.69 5.22 17.45
C ILE A 206 -6.00 4.12 18.46
N LEU A 207 -6.64 3.04 18.02
CA LEU A 207 -6.82 1.83 18.81
C LEU A 207 -5.69 0.85 18.50
N ILE A 208 -4.95 0.45 19.52
CA ILE A 208 -3.88 -0.55 19.45
C ILE A 208 -4.41 -1.82 20.10
N ASP A 209 -4.43 -2.91 19.32
CA ASP A 209 -5.08 -4.18 19.62
C ASP A 209 -6.60 -4.05 19.89
N CYS A 210 -7.29 -5.18 19.75
CA CYS A 210 -8.69 -5.32 20.15
C CYS A 210 -8.96 -6.81 20.39
N GLY A 211 -8.25 -7.37 21.36
CA GLY A 211 -8.25 -8.80 21.65
C GLY A 211 -9.52 -9.27 22.34
N VAL A 212 -9.61 -10.59 22.56
CA VAL A 212 -10.66 -11.25 23.35
C VAL A 212 -10.03 -12.04 24.49
N ASN A 213 -10.71 -12.11 25.64
CA ASN A 213 -10.34 -13.00 26.74
C ASN A 213 -11.14 -14.31 26.63
N VAL A 214 -10.44 -15.41 26.33
CA VAL A 214 -11.04 -16.75 26.20
C VAL A 214 -11.18 -17.49 27.53
N GLY A 215 -10.44 -17.08 28.57
CA GLY A 215 -10.47 -17.72 29.88
C GLY A 215 -11.63 -17.26 30.77
N THR A 216 -12.25 -16.13 30.45
CA THR A 216 -13.40 -15.59 31.20
C THR A 216 -14.44 -15.02 30.24
N PRO A 217 -15.35 -15.87 29.69
CA PRO A 217 -16.33 -15.45 28.70
C PRO A 217 -17.24 -14.30 29.16
N SER A 218 -17.54 -14.21 30.46
CA SER A 218 -18.35 -13.12 31.03
C SER A 218 -17.67 -11.74 31.00
N ARG A 219 -16.34 -11.70 30.81
CA ARG A 219 -15.53 -10.49 30.66
C ARG A 219 -14.60 -10.62 29.45
N ALA A 220 -15.15 -11.13 28.35
CA ALA A 220 -14.40 -11.45 27.15
C ALA A 220 -13.86 -10.21 26.42
N PHE A 221 -14.57 -9.09 26.46
CA PHE A 221 -14.28 -7.95 25.59
C PHE A 221 -13.57 -6.79 26.31
N PRO A 222 -12.81 -5.97 25.56
CA PRO A 222 -12.35 -4.66 26.02
C PRO A 222 -13.52 -3.74 26.38
N ARG A 223 -13.24 -2.70 27.17
CA ARG A 223 -14.21 -1.67 27.57
C ARG A 223 -14.47 -0.65 26.45
N LEU A 224 -15.01 -1.13 25.32
CA LEU A 224 -15.43 -0.28 24.19
C LEU A 224 -16.67 0.58 24.51
N ASP A 225 -17.30 0.34 25.66
CA ASP A 225 -18.41 1.10 26.23
C ASP A 225 -17.99 2.40 26.93
N MET A 226 -16.68 2.66 27.02
CA MET A 226 -16.15 3.86 27.65
C MET A 226 -16.54 5.12 26.86
N PRO A 227 -16.99 6.22 27.52
CA PRO A 227 -17.40 7.44 26.83
C PRO A 227 -16.34 8.05 25.92
N GLU A 228 -15.06 7.83 26.24
CA GLU A 228 -13.94 8.33 25.45
C GLU A 228 -13.79 7.62 24.10
N PHE A 229 -14.32 6.40 23.97
CA PHE A 229 -14.28 5.61 22.74
C PHE A 229 -15.55 5.86 21.91
N ASN A 230 -15.52 6.92 21.09
CA ASN A 230 -16.59 7.25 20.16
C ASN A 230 -16.13 7.03 18.71
N ILE A 231 -16.92 6.25 17.96
CA ILE A 231 -16.67 5.88 16.55
C ILE A 231 -17.60 6.60 15.56
N ASP A 232 -18.58 7.36 16.07
CA ASP A 232 -19.45 8.25 15.31
C ASP A 232 -18.77 9.60 15.06
#